data_AF-A0AAE1Z334-F1
#
_entry.id   AF-A0AAE1Z334-F1
#
_cell.length_a   1.000
_cell.length_b   1.000
_cell.length_c   1.000
_cell.angle_alpha   90.00
_cell.angle_beta   90.00
_cell.angle_gamma   90.00
#
_symmetry.space_group_name_H-M   'P 1'
#
loop_
_entity.id
_entity.type
_entity.pdbx_description
1 polymer ?
#
loop_
_entity_poly.entity_id
_entity_poly.type
_entity_poly.pdbx_seq_one_letter_code
_entity_poly.pdbx_strand_id
1 'polypeptide(L)'
;MEKNSVAMLMSFLVLFLWLVAAATDAKEYLKYKDPKQPLNVRIKDLMRRMNLEEKIGQMTQIERTLASPAIVNNYLVGSVISAGGVLHLLRLLLRIGDPVLVKRIGAATALELRATGIPYTFAPSISVCRDPRWGRCYESYSEDHKIVQAMTEIIPGLQGDIPSHLRKGVPFVAGKLNGTKMHANRELVTGFLKNKLKFRVMLSENFTEFIDDLSFQVKKNIIPMSRIDDAVRRILRVKFVMGLFENPLADLSLANQLGSQEHRILAREAVRKSLVLLKNGKSTNQPLLPLPKKVRKVLVAGTHGFTGKLARTWFRSVDQLPMNIGVPHYDPLFPFGFGLTTESRQENWNF
;
A
#
# COMPACT_ATOMS: atom_id res chain seq x y z
N MET A 1 -11.47 -62.78 47.51
CA MET A 1 -12.25 -61.96 46.57
C MET A 1 -11.92 -60.47 46.67
N GLU A 2 -11.70 -59.89 47.86
CA GLU A 2 -11.41 -58.46 48.05
C GLU A 2 -10.13 -57.92 47.39
N LYS A 3 -8.99 -58.65 47.47
CA LYS A 3 -7.71 -58.16 46.92
C LYS A 3 -7.73 -57.96 45.40
N ASN A 4 -8.49 -58.77 44.67
CA ASN A 4 -8.58 -58.67 43.22
C ASN A 4 -9.46 -57.49 42.79
N SER A 5 -10.50 -57.15 43.57
CA SER A 5 -11.36 -56.00 43.30
C SER A 5 -10.64 -54.67 43.49
N VAL A 6 -9.79 -54.56 44.52
CA VAL A 6 -8.98 -53.34 44.77
C VAL A 6 -7.93 -53.14 43.70
N ALA A 7 -7.25 -54.22 43.26
CA ALA A 7 -6.30 -54.14 42.16
C ALA A 7 -6.97 -53.70 40.85
N MET A 8 -8.16 -54.23 40.56
CA MET A 8 -8.93 -53.87 39.38
C MET A 8 -9.36 -52.40 39.40
N LEU A 9 -9.86 -51.90 40.54
CA LEU A 9 -10.22 -50.50 40.74
C LEU A 9 -9.03 -49.55 40.58
N MET A 10 -7.86 -49.92 41.12
CA MET A 10 -6.63 -49.13 40.96
C MET A 10 -6.15 -49.12 39.50
N SER A 11 -6.25 -50.23 38.77
CA SER A 11 -5.94 -50.27 37.34
C SER A 11 -6.89 -49.39 36.51
N PHE A 12 -8.19 -49.38 36.82
CA PHE A 12 -9.15 -48.49 36.16
C PHE A 12 -8.87 -47.01 36.48
N LEU A 13 -8.51 -46.69 37.72
CA LEU A 13 -8.16 -45.33 38.12
C LEU A 13 -6.89 -44.84 37.42
N VAL A 14 -5.87 -45.68 37.33
CA VAL A 14 -4.62 -45.36 36.61
C VAL A 14 -4.89 -45.18 35.12
N LEU A 15 -5.68 -46.04 34.50
CA LEU A 15 -6.07 -45.91 33.08
C LEU A 15 -6.91 -44.66 32.85
N PHE A 16 -7.83 -44.33 33.76
CA PHE A 16 -8.64 -43.12 33.70
C PHE A 16 -7.78 -41.85 33.85
N LEU A 17 -6.84 -41.84 34.80
CA LEU A 17 -5.89 -40.75 34.97
C LEU A 17 -4.97 -40.60 33.75
N TRP A 18 -4.57 -41.71 33.12
CA TRP A 18 -3.80 -41.71 31.86
C TRP A 18 -4.63 -41.17 30.68
N LEU A 19 -5.91 -41.53 30.58
CA LEU A 19 -6.82 -41.03 29.56
C LEU A 19 -7.13 -39.53 29.75
N VAL A 20 -7.28 -39.08 30.99
CA VAL A 20 -7.45 -37.65 31.32
C VAL A 20 -6.16 -36.88 31.02
N ALA A 21 -4.99 -37.41 31.38
CA ALA A 21 -3.69 -36.82 31.05
C ALA A 21 -3.46 -36.73 29.52
N ALA A 22 -3.79 -37.80 28.78
CA ALA A 22 -3.71 -37.83 27.32
C ALA A 22 -4.72 -36.87 26.65
N ALA A 23 -5.90 -36.67 27.24
CA ALA A 23 -6.88 -35.68 26.78
C ALA A 23 -6.43 -34.24 27.06
N THR A 24 -5.65 -34.00 28.12
CA THR A 24 -5.07 -32.69 28.43
C THR A 24 -3.83 -32.34 27.61
N ASP A 25 -3.14 -33.33 27.04
CA ASP A 25 -1.93 -33.15 26.22
C ASP A 25 -2.18 -33.03 24.70
N ALA A 26 -3.43 -33.14 24.26
CA ALA A 26 -3.79 -32.84 22.88
C ALA A 26 -3.71 -31.31 22.66
N LYS A 27 -2.55 -30.82 22.21
CA LYS A 27 -2.39 -29.43 21.72
C LYS A 27 -3.60 -29.08 20.86
N GLU A 28 -4.36 -28.07 21.29
CA GLU A 28 -5.60 -27.69 20.64
C GLU A 28 -5.37 -27.50 19.13
N TYR A 29 -6.13 -28.20 18.30
CA TYR A 29 -5.99 -28.10 16.85
C TYR A 29 -6.40 -26.70 16.36
N LEU A 30 -5.41 -25.90 15.99
CA LEU A 30 -5.59 -24.51 15.55
C LEU A 30 -5.97 -24.46 14.07
N LYS A 31 -7.28 -24.53 13.78
CA LYS A 31 -7.82 -24.52 12.40
C LYS A 31 -7.32 -23.33 11.57
N TYR A 32 -7.12 -22.16 12.20
CA TYR A 32 -6.64 -20.98 11.47
C TYR A 32 -5.18 -21.12 10.96
N LYS A 33 -4.37 -22.01 11.55
CA LYS A 33 -3.00 -22.30 11.09
C LYS A 33 -2.94 -23.36 10.00
N ASP A 34 -4.01 -24.14 9.79
CA ASP A 34 -4.05 -25.17 8.75
C ASP A 34 -4.40 -24.55 7.38
N PRO A 35 -3.47 -24.53 6.41
CA PRO A 35 -3.72 -23.96 5.08
C PRO A 35 -4.72 -24.78 4.26
N LYS A 36 -5.01 -26.04 4.65
CA LYS A 36 -6.01 -26.89 3.97
C LYS A 36 -7.44 -26.53 4.36
N GLN A 37 -7.64 -25.79 5.45
CA GLN A 37 -8.98 -25.36 5.85
C GLN A 37 -9.52 -24.27 4.91
N PRO A 38 -10.84 -24.24 4.66
CA PRO A 38 -11.48 -23.15 3.93
C PRO A 38 -11.20 -21.80 4.58
N LEU A 39 -10.96 -20.77 3.76
CA LEU A 39 -10.65 -19.40 4.19
C LEU A 39 -11.58 -18.87 5.30
N ASN A 40 -12.90 -19.03 5.12
CA ASN A 40 -13.88 -18.53 6.09
C ASN A 40 -13.84 -19.31 7.42
N VAL A 41 -13.45 -20.59 7.40
CA VAL A 41 -13.25 -21.40 8.62
C VAL A 41 -12.05 -20.88 9.39
N ARG A 42 -10.93 -20.63 8.70
CA ARG A 42 -9.71 -20.07 9.29
C ARG A 42 -9.96 -18.71 9.94
N ILE A 43 -10.63 -17.80 9.22
CA ILE A 43 -10.98 -16.47 9.74
C ILE A 43 -11.90 -16.58 10.96
N LYS A 44 -12.95 -17.42 10.89
CA LYS A 44 -13.89 -17.59 12.01
C LYS A 44 -13.21 -18.17 13.24
N ASP A 45 -12.33 -19.14 13.07
CA ASP A 45 -11.58 -19.74 14.17
C ASP A 45 -10.66 -18.72 14.84
N LEU A 46 -9.87 -17.96 14.07
CA LEU A 46 -9.00 -16.90 14.63
C LEU A 46 -9.82 -15.80 15.32
N MET A 47 -10.85 -15.28 14.67
CA MET A 47 -11.72 -14.21 15.23
C MET A 47 -12.37 -14.57 16.56
N ARG A 48 -12.69 -15.86 16.78
CA ARG A 48 -13.27 -16.36 18.03
C ARG A 48 -12.25 -16.41 19.17
N ARG A 49 -10.97 -16.58 18.84
CA ARG A 49 -9.86 -16.64 19.79
C ARG A 49 -9.36 -15.24 20.18
N MET A 50 -9.59 -14.25 19.31
CA MET A 50 -9.11 -12.89 19.54
C MET A 50 -9.96 -12.12 20.56
N ASN A 51 -9.29 -11.51 21.53
CA ASN A 51 -9.86 -10.53 22.44
C ASN A 51 -10.01 -9.15 21.76
N LEU A 52 -10.52 -8.15 22.50
CA LEU A 52 -10.74 -6.81 21.98
C LEU A 52 -9.43 -6.10 21.58
N GLU A 53 -8.38 -6.25 22.38
CA GLU A 53 -7.08 -5.61 22.17
C GLU A 53 -6.39 -6.15 20.91
N GLU A 54 -6.39 -7.47 20.72
CA GLU A 54 -5.88 -8.11 19.49
C GLU A 54 -6.63 -7.63 18.24
N LYS A 55 -7.95 -7.45 18.36
CA LYS A 55 -8.80 -6.95 17.27
C LYS A 55 -8.49 -5.49 16.94
N ILE A 56 -8.36 -4.64 17.95
CA ILE A 56 -7.98 -3.24 17.76
C ILE A 56 -6.56 -3.15 17.21
N GLY A 57 -5.61 -3.94 17.73
CA GLY A 57 -4.25 -4.05 17.22
C GLY A 57 -4.22 -4.37 15.73
N GLN A 58 -5.02 -5.34 15.26
CA GLN A 58 -5.14 -5.63 13.83
C GLN A 58 -5.60 -4.43 12.98
N MET A 59 -6.39 -3.51 13.55
CA MET A 59 -6.86 -2.30 12.88
C MET A 59 -5.85 -1.16 12.89
N THR A 60 -4.76 -1.29 13.65
CA THR A 60 -3.73 -0.26 13.80
C THR A 60 -2.62 -0.44 12.76
N GLN A 61 -2.35 0.63 12.02
CA GLN A 61 -1.18 0.75 11.13
C GLN A 61 -0.28 1.89 11.62
N ILE A 62 1.01 1.62 11.84
CA ILE A 62 1.99 2.60 12.32
C ILE A 62 3.11 2.86 11.31
N GLU A 63 3.70 4.04 11.35
CA GLU A 63 4.88 4.40 10.56
C GLU A 63 6.12 3.66 11.09
N ARG A 64 7.01 3.23 10.19
CA ARG A 64 8.20 2.43 10.53
C ARG A 64 9.16 3.10 11.51
N THR A 65 9.21 4.43 11.55
CA THR A 65 10.03 5.22 12.50
C THR A 65 9.52 5.10 13.93
N LEU A 66 8.23 4.80 14.10
CA LEU A 66 7.60 4.53 15.39
C LEU A 66 7.57 3.04 15.72
N ALA A 67 7.99 2.16 14.81
CA ALA A 67 7.90 0.72 14.98
C ALA A 67 9.17 0.16 15.64
N SER A 68 8.99 -0.67 16.67
CA SER A 68 10.02 -1.55 17.24
C SER A 68 9.42 -2.93 17.50
N PRO A 69 10.23 -4.01 17.60
CA PRO A 69 9.70 -5.33 17.97
C PRO A 69 8.87 -5.32 19.25
N ALA A 70 9.29 -4.52 20.25
CA ALA A 70 8.55 -4.34 21.49
C ALA A 70 7.19 -3.65 21.26
N ILE A 71 7.15 -2.57 20.49
CA ILE A 71 5.90 -1.85 20.18
C ILE A 71 4.93 -2.75 19.41
N VAL A 72 5.42 -3.44 18.38
CA VAL A 72 4.59 -4.33 17.55
C VAL A 72 3.99 -5.46 18.40
N ASN A 73 4.77 -6.04 19.33
CA ASN A 73 4.30 -7.09 20.21
C ASN A 73 3.34 -6.58 21.29
N ASN A 74 3.68 -5.48 21.98
CA ASN A 74 2.89 -4.95 23.10
C ASN A 74 1.53 -4.42 22.65
N TYR A 75 1.45 -3.78 21.48
CA TYR A 75 0.22 -3.21 20.93
C TYR A 75 -0.43 -4.08 19.85
N LEU A 76 0.12 -5.28 19.60
CA LEU A 76 -0.44 -6.29 18.70
C LEU A 76 -0.71 -5.73 17.28
N VAL A 77 0.23 -4.89 16.82
CA VAL A 77 0.06 -4.01 15.65
C VAL A 77 -0.21 -4.82 14.38
N GLY A 78 -1.26 -4.42 13.66
CA GLY A 78 -1.75 -5.13 12.48
C GLY A 78 -0.96 -4.85 11.21
N SER A 79 -0.30 -3.70 11.10
CA SER A 79 0.47 -3.31 9.92
C SER A 79 1.53 -2.25 10.25
N VAL A 80 2.61 -2.26 9.49
CA VAL A 80 3.61 -1.17 9.47
C VAL A 80 3.67 -0.57 8.06
N ILE A 81 3.93 0.73 7.96
CA ILE A 81 4.09 1.45 6.69
C ILE A 81 5.45 2.19 6.66
N SER A 82 6.03 2.32 5.47
CA SER A 82 7.09 3.32 5.22
C SER A 82 6.46 4.50 4.50
N ALA A 83 6.27 5.62 5.20
CA ALA A 83 5.73 6.85 4.63
C ALA A 83 6.86 7.69 4.02
N GLY A 84 7.05 7.62 2.71
CA GLY A 84 8.11 8.34 2.00
C GLY A 84 9.18 7.41 1.42
N GLY A 85 9.40 7.55 0.12
CA GLY A 85 10.26 6.69 -0.69
C GLY A 85 9.76 6.73 -2.13
N VAL A 86 10.56 7.29 -3.04
CA VAL A 86 10.11 7.58 -4.40
C VAL A 86 10.08 6.31 -5.24
N LEU A 87 8.91 5.68 -5.37
CA LEU A 87 8.68 4.70 -6.42
C LEU A 87 8.50 5.45 -7.76
N HIS A 88 9.61 5.87 -8.36
CA HIS A 88 9.66 6.65 -9.59
C HIS A 88 8.92 6.00 -10.78
N LEU A 89 8.75 4.68 -10.75
CA LEU A 89 8.08 3.92 -11.82
C LEU A 89 6.61 4.29 -12.00
N LEU A 90 5.88 4.66 -10.93
CA LEU A 90 4.47 5.04 -11.07
C LEU A 90 4.25 6.48 -11.56
N ARG A 91 5.25 7.37 -11.42
CA ARG A 91 5.14 8.78 -11.82
C ARG A 91 5.25 9.01 -13.34
N LEU A 92 5.71 8.01 -14.09
CA LEU A 92 5.87 8.09 -15.55
C LEU A 92 4.71 7.44 -16.33
N LEU A 93 3.78 6.78 -15.63
CA LEU A 93 2.71 5.98 -16.25
C LEU A 93 1.56 6.79 -16.86
N LEU A 94 1.49 8.10 -16.62
CA LEU A 94 0.20 8.80 -16.62
C LEU A 94 -0.25 9.28 -18.00
N ARG A 95 0.44 8.90 -19.08
CA ARG A 95 0.08 9.35 -20.44
C ARG A 95 0.28 8.29 -21.53
N ILE A 96 0.56 7.05 -21.16
CA ILE A 96 0.91 6.00 -22.12
C ILE A 96 -0.32 5.58 -22.94
N GLY A 97 -1.52 5.59 -22.34
CA GLY A 97 -2.75 5.12 -22.99
C GLY A 97 -2.73 3.64 -23.37
N ASP A 98 -1.79 2.86 -22.81
CA ASP A 98 -1.55 1.44 -23.11
C ASP A 98 -1.79 0.59 -21.85
N PRO A 99 -3.00 0.02 -21.67
CA PRO A 99 -3.34 -0.81 -20.51
C PRO A 99 -2.42 -2.03 -20.34
N VAL A 100 -1.95 -2.60 -21.44
CA VAL A 100 -1.09 -3.81 -21.44
C VAL A 100 0.28 -3.46 -20.87
N LEU A 101 0.86 -2.33 -21.29
CA LEU A 101 2.10 -1.84 -20.72
C LEU A 101 1.94 -1.50 -19.23
N VAL A 102 0.83 -0.88 -18.85
CA VAL A 102 0.52 -0.57 -17.45
C VAL A 102 0.41 -1.84 -16.58
N LYS A 103 -0.20 -2.92 -17.09
CA LYS A 103 -0.23 -4.23 -16.42
C LYS A 103 1.17 -4.80 -16.20
N ARG A 104 2.02 -4.78 -17.23
CA ARG A 104 3.42 -5.23 -17.16
C ARG A 104 4.21 -4.44 -16.10
N ILE A 105 3.96 -3.14 -16.01
CA ILE A 105 4.62 -2.27 -15.00
C ILE A 105 4.11 -2.60 -13.60
N GLY A 106 2.82 -2.89 -13.43
CA GLY A 106 2.29 -3.44 -12.18
C GLY A 106 3.02 -4.72 -11.76
N ALA A 107 3.23 -5.66 -12.69
CA ALA A 107 3.92 -6.92 -12.40
C ALA A 107 5.39 -6.72 -12.00
N ALA A 108 6.14 -5.90 -12.75
CA ALA A 108 7.51 -5.54 -12.40
C ALA A 108 7.59 -4.85 -11.03
N THR A 109 6.66 -3.93 -10.76
CA THR A 109 6.56 -3.22 -9.47
C THR A 109 6.29 -4.19 -8.32
N ALA A 110 5.40 -5.18 -8.51
CA ALA A 110 5.13 -6.19 -7.50
C ALA A 110 6.37 -7.02 -7.16
N LEU A 111 7.15 -7.41 -8.17
CA LEU A 111 8.40 -8.15 -7.98
C LEU A 111 9.44 -7.33 -7.20
N GLU A 112 9.63 -6.05 -7.54
CA GLU A 112 10.55 -5.17 -6.79
C GLU A 112 10.11 -4.96 -5.34
N LEU A 113 8.80 -4.81 -5.09
CA LEU A 113 8.27 -4.71 -3.73
C LEU A 113 8.52 -6.00 -2.94
N ARG A 114 8.23 -7.16 -3.53
CA ARG A 114 8.47 -8.46 -2.91
C ARG A 114 9.95 -8.71 -2.65
N ALA A 115 10.84 -8.24 -3.52
CA ALA A 115 12.29 -8.28 -3.31
C ALA A 115 12.73 -7.53 -2.05
N THR A 116 12.00 -6.47 -1.66
CA THR A 116 12.24 -5.73 -0.40
C THR A 116 11.47 -6.30 0.80
N GLY A 117 10.74 -7.40 0.62
CA GLY A 117 9.90 -8.01 1.67
C GLY A 117 8.58 -7.28 1.93
N ILE A 118 8.21 -6.28 1.12
CA ILE A 118 6.97 -5.51 1.29
C ILE A 118 5.82 -6.21 0.54
N PRO A 119 4.76 -6.67 1.23
CA PRO A 119 3.68 -7.44 0.60
C PRO A 119 2.51 -6.57 0.11
N TYR A 120 2.56 -5.25 0.30
CA TYR A 120 1.44 -4.35 0.03
C TYR A 120 1.90 -2.99 -0.47
N THR A 121 1.16 -2.42 -1.44
CA THR A 121 1.44 -1.10 -2.01
C THR A 121 0.18 -0.25 -2.09
N PHE A 122 0.35 1.07 -1.95
CA PHE A 122 -0.69 2.07 -2.09
C PHE A 122 -0.77 2.57 -3.53
N ALA A 123 -1.04 1.65 -4.45
CA ALA A 123 -1.23 1.92 -5.87
C ALA A 123 -2.38 1.06 -6.41
N PRO A 124 -3.08 1.51 -7.47
CA PRO A 124 -2.89 2.78 -8.18
C PRO A 124 -3.66 3.97 -7.57
N SER A 125 -3.23 5.18 -7.93
CA SER A 125 -4.10 6.36 -7.84
C SER A 125 -5.07 6.35 -9.03
N ILE A 126 -6.37 6.25 -8.75
CA ILE A 126 -7.45 6.29 -9.75
C ILE A 126 -8.23 7.60 -9.69
N SER A 127 -7.60 8.66 -9.17
CA SER A 127 -8.18 9.99 -9.24
C SER A 127 -8.39 10.41 -10.69
N VAL A 128 -9.45 11.18 -10.94
CA VAL A 128 -9.70 11.86 -12.21
C VAL A 128 -9.40 13.33 -11.98
N CYS A 129 -8.21 13.79 -12.40
CA CYS A 129 -7.80 15.17 -12.19
C CYS A 129 -8.63 16.11 -13.08
N ARG A 130 -9.44 16.97 -12.46
CA ARG A 130 -10.28 17.96 -13.18
C ARG A 130 -9.69 19.36 -13.19
N ASP A 131 -8.66 19.59 -12.39
CA ASP A 131 -7.98 20.88 -12.27
C ASP A 131 -6.47 20.67 -12.11
N PRO A 132 -5.65 21.05 -13.11
CA PRO A 132 -4.21 20.80 -13.08
C PRO A 132 -3.45 21.63 -12.03
N ARG A 133 -4.11 22.60 -11.37
CA ARG A 133 -3.53 23.31 -10.22
C ARG A 133 -3.40 22.41 -9.00
N TRP A 134 -4.10 21.28 -8.97
CA TRP A 134 -3.98 20.29 -7.91
C TRP A 134 -2.57 19.68 -7.89
N GLY A 135 -1.87 19.81 -6.76
CA GLY A 135 -0.50 19.35 -6.60
C GLY A 135 -0.28 17.84 -6.76
N ARG A 136 -1.35 17.04 -6.88
CA ARG A 136 -1.31 15.59 -7.16
C ARG A 136 -1.90 15.24 -8.52
N CYS A 137 -2.11 16.21 -9.41
CA CYS A 137 -2.64 15.93 -10.74
C CYS A 137 -1.74 14.98 -11.54
N TYR A 138 -0.43 15.01 -11.28
CA TYR A 138 0.52 14.03 -11.82
C TYR A 138 0.34 12.61 -11.25
N GLU A 139 -0.57 12.36 -10.32
CA GLU A 139 -0.91 10.99 -9.88
C GLU A 139 -2.18 10.46 -10.55
N SER A 140 -2.82 11.29 -11.38
CA SER A 140 -4.02 10.94 -12.17
C SER A 140 -3.63 10.53 -13.58
N TYR A 141 -4.13 9.38 -14.06
CA TYR A 141 -3.87 8.94 -15.44
C TYR A 141 -4.49 9.85 -16.49
N SER A 142 -5.61 10.51 -16.18
CA SER A 142 -6.28 11.41 -17.12
C SER A 142 -7.32 12.28 -16.41
N GLU A 143 -7.74 13.35 -17.07
CA GLU A 143 -8.97 14.08 -16.75
C GLU A 143 -10.24 13.37 -17.25
N ASP A 144 -10.08 12.39 -18.16
CA ASP A 144 -11.13 11.50 -18.66
C ASP A 144 -11.17 10.19 -17.85
N HIS A 145 -12.31 9.92 -17.23
CA HIS A 145 -12.54 8.73 -16.42
C HIS A 145 -12.44 7.42 -17.22
N LYS A 146 -12.70 7.43 -18.54
CA LYS A 146 -12.59 6.22 -19.39
C LYS A 146 -11.15 5.74 -19.50
N ILE A 147 -10.21 6.69 -19.62
CA ILE A 147 -8.78 6.38 -19.64
C ILE A 147 -8.35 5.85 -18.26
N VAL A 148 -8.78 6.51 -17.17
CA VAL A 148 -8.49 6.04 -15.80
C VAL A 148 -9.02 4.62 -15.58
N GLN A 149 -10.23 4.32 -16.06
CA GLN A 149 -10.82 2.98 -16.00
C GLN A 149 -9.99 1.95 -16.77
N ALA A 150 -9.54 2.27 -17.99
CA ALA A 150 -8.69 1.39 -18.78
C ALA A 150 -7.33 1.12 -18.11
N MET A 151 -6.76 2.11 -17.42
CA MET A 151 -5.48 1.96 -16.71
C MET A 151 -5.57 1.14 -15.42
N THR A 152 -6.78 0.72 -14.99
CA THR A 152 -6.94 -0.18 -13.84
C THR A 152 -6.33 -1.57 -14.04
N GLU A 153 -5.87 -1.89 -15.26
CA GLU A 153 -5.05 -3.08 -15.57
C GLU A 153 -3.74 -3.17 -14.75
N ILE A 154 -3.29 -2.08 -14.12
CA ILE A 154 -2.21 -2.15 -13.12
C ILE A 154 -2.58 -3.03 -11.90
N ILE A 155 -3.87 -3.13 -11.55
CA ILE A 155 -4.34 -3.91 -10.39
C ILE A 155 -4.04 -5.39 -10.59
N PRO A 156 -4.49 -6.07 -11.67
CA PRO A 156 -4.08 -7.45 -11.92
C PRO A 156 -2.58 -7.59 -12.21
N GLY A 157 -1.90 -6.54 -12.67
CA GLY A 157 -0.43 -6.51 -12.71
C GLY A 157 0.19 -6.65 -11.32
N LEU A 158 -0.30 -5.89 -10.34
CA LEU A 158 0.20 -5.88 -8.96
C LEU A 158 -0.22 -7.11 -8.14
N GLN A 159 -1.42 -7.64 -8.39
CA GLN A 159 -2.06 -8.66 -7.55
C GLN A 159 -2.09 -10.05 -8.19
N GLY A 160 -1.78 -10.15 -9.48
CA GLY A 160 -2.09 -11.32 -10.30
C GLY A 160 -3.52 -11.26 -10.86
N ASP A 161 -3.78 -12.08 -11.87
CA ASP A 161 -5.11 -12.17 -12.46
C ASP A 161 -6.11 -12.79 -11.48
N ILE A 162 -7.31 -12.19 -11.44
CA ILE A 162 -8.41 -12.71 -10.63
C ILE A 162 -8.86 -14.03 -11.26
N PRO A 163 -8.91 -15.15 -10.50
CA PRO A 163 -9.45 -16.40 -11.00
C PRO A 163 -10.84 -16.21 -11.61
N SER A 164 -11.13 -16.89 -12.71
CA SER A 164 -12.34 -16.70 -13.54
C SER A 164 -13.68 -16.83 -12.80
N HIS A 165 -13.68 -17.46 -11.62
CA HIS A 165 -14.86 -17.65 -10.77
C HIS A 165 -15.07 -16.54 -9.72
N LEU A 166 -14.20 -15.52 -9.64
CA LEU A 166 -14.28 -14.43 -8.66
C LEU A 166 -14.60 -13.08 -9.32
N ARG A 167 -15.41 -12.26 -8.65
CA ARG A 167 -15.80 -10.92 -9.13
C ARG A 167 -14.63 -9.93 -9.10
N LYS A 168 -14.48 -9.13 -10.16
CA LYS A 168 -13.57 -7.98 -10.22
C LYS A 168 -14.00 -6.86 -9.26
N GLY A 169 -13.03 -6.21 -8.60
CA GLY A 169 -13.17 -4.87 -8.03
C GLY A 169 -12.95 -4.74 -6.52
N VAL A 170 -11.89 -4.01 -6.14
CA VAL A 170 -11.82 -3.30 -4.84
C VAL A 170 -11.07 -1.98 -5.03
N PRO A 171 -11.76 -0.82 -5.05
CA PRO A 171 -11.10 0.48 -5.06
C PRO A 171 -10.68 0.96 -3.66
N PHE A 172 -9.60 1.76 -3.59
CA PHE A 172 -9.19 2.58 -2.44
C PHE A 172 -9.73 4.03 -2.61
N VAL A 173 -10.10 4.71 -1.52
CA VAL A 173 -10.82 5.99 -1.51
C VAL A 173 -10.34 6.83 -0.33
N ALA A 174 -9.84 8.03 -0.64
CA ALA A 174 -9.55 9.10 0.31
C ALA A 174 -10.01 10.44 -0.31
N GLY A 175 -10.46 11.42 0.50
CA GLY A 175 -10.85 12.76 0.01
C GLY A 175 -11.97 13.46 0.79
N LYS A 176 -12.60 14.47 0.17
CA LYS A 176 -13.84 15.13 0.61
C LYS A 176 -14.83 15.14 -0.56
N LEU A 177 -16.14 15.03 -0.29
CA LEU A 177 -17.20 15.23 -1.29
C LEU A 177 -18.23 16.21 -0.71
N ASN A 178 -18.57 17.26 -1.47
CA ASN A 178 -19.58 18.27 -1.09
C ASN A 178 -19.39 18.81 0.33
N GLY A 179 -18.16 19.18 0.68
CA GLY A 179 -17.80 19.69 2.02
C GLY A 179 -17.67 18.62 3.12
N THR A 180 -18.18 17.41 2.92
CA THR A 180 -18.10 16.32 3.90
C THR A 180 -16.79 15.54 3.75
N LYS A 181 -16.05 15.34 4.85
CA LYS A 181 -14.86 14.48 4.87
C LYS A 181 -15.24 13.05 4.50
N MET A 182 -14.58 12.44 3.51
CA MET A 182 -14.92 11.06 3.09
C MET A 182 -14.75 10.07 4.24
N HIS A 183 -13.77 10.26 5.11
CA HIS A 183 -13.57 9.44 6.32
C HIS A 183 -14.76 9.46 7.30
N ALA A 184 -15.62 10.49 7.24
CA ALA A 184 -16.83 10.63 8.06
C ALA A 184 -18.12 10.39 7.26
N ASN A 185 -18.06 10.22 5.94
CA ASN A 185 -19.23 10.05 5.09
C ASN A 185 -19.74 8.60 5.16
N ARG A 186 -20.65 8.32 6.11
CA ARG A 186 -21.22 6.97 6.32
C ARG A 186 -21.99 6.45 5.11
N GLU A 187 -22.67 7.31 4.36
CA GLU A 187 -23.43 6.91 3.18
C GLU A 187 -22.52 6.37 2.09
N LEU A 188 -21.46 7.11 1.73
CA LEU A 188 -20.51 6.66 0.73
C LEU A 188 -19.57 5.59 1.26
N VAL A 189 -19.04 5.70 2.48
CA VAL A 189 -18.10 4.70 3.01
C VAL A 189 -18.82 3.41 3.39
N THR A 190 -19.95 3.48 4.10
CA THR A 190 -20.68 2.28 4.55
C THR A 190 -21.74 1.85 3.56
N GLY A 191 -22.63 2.75 3.14
CA GLY A 191 -23.74 2.47 2.22
C GLY A 191 -23.29 2.09 0.81
N PHE A 192 -22.31 2.77 0.23
CA PHE A 192 -21.82 2.50 -1.13
C PHE A 192 -20.55 1.64 -1.12
N LEU A 193 -19.46 2.13 -0.54
CA LEU A 193 -18.14 1.52 -0.61
C LEU A 193 -18.00 0.24 0.21
N LYS A 194 -18.64 0.08 1.37
CA LYS A 194 -18.56 -1.17 2.15
C LYS A 194 -19.67 -2.15 1.82
N ASN A 195 -20.89 -1.69 1.56
CA ASN A 195 -22.02 -2.58 1.25
C ASN A 195 -22.00 -3.01 -0.22
N LYS A 196 -21.78 -2.08 -1.17
CA LYS A 196 -21.63 -2.40 -2.60
C LYS A 196 -20.21 -2.81 -3.01
N LEU A 197 -19.15 -2.12 -2.54
CA LEU A 197 -17.76 -2.27 -3.09
C LEU A 197 -16.65 -2.84 -2.15
N LYS A 198 -16.98 -3.23 -0.91
CA LYS A 198 -16.12 -3.92 0.09
C LYS A 198 -14.76 -3.27 0.55
N PHE A 199 -14.73 -2.00 0.96
CA PHE A 199 -13.58 -1.12 1.35
C PHE A 199 -12.69 -1.37 2.65
N ARG A 200 -11.49 -0.72 2.82
CA ARG A 200 -10.42 -0.89 3.90
C ARG A 200 -9.62 0.38 4.41
N VAL A 201 -8.77 0.16 5.45
CA VAL A 201 -8.22 0.92 6.65
C VAL A 201 -7.48 2.28 6.53
N MET A 202 -7.33 2.97 7.69
CA MET A 202 -6.79 4.32 8.02
C MET A 202 -5.46 4.26 8.83
N LEU A 203 -4.63 5.29 8.73
CA LEU A 203 -3.36 5.51 9.46
C LEU A 203 -3.58 6.31 10.76
N SER A 204 -2.79 6.04 11.82
CA SER A 204 -2.70 6.92 13.01
C SER A 204 -1.24 7.18 13.37
N GLU A 205 -0.83 8.45 13.41
CA GLU A 205 0.48 8.88 13.93
C GLU A 205 0.54 8.77 15.46
N ASN A 206 -0.60 8.97 16.14
CA ASN A 206 -0.75 8.76 17.58
C ASN A 206 -1.50 7.45 17.84
N PHE A 207 -0.80 6.34 17.64
CA PHE A 207 -1.41 5.02 17.65
C PHE A 207 -1.85 4.56 19.06
N THR A 208 -1.18 5.04 20.11
CA THR A 208 -1.55 4.73 21.51
C THR A 208 -2.88 5.35 21.88
N GLU A 209 -3.06 6.65 21.64
CA GLU A 209 -4.34 7.34 21.86
C GLU A 209 -5.46 6.70 21.02
N PHE A 210 -5.18 6.36 19.77
CA PHE A 210 -6.15 5.66 18.93
C PHE A 210 -6.62 4.32 19.54
N ILE A 211 -5.69 3.51 20.05
CA ILE A 211 -6.01 2.22 20.68
C ILE A 211 -6.85 2.43 21.94
N ASP A 212 -6.46 3.39 22.79
CA ASP A 212 -7.13 3.68 24.05
C ASP A 212 -8.54 4.23 23.83
N ASP A 213 -8.69 5.22 22.94
CA ASP A 213 -9.97 5.83 22.61
C ASP A 213 -10.93 4.83 21.95
N LEU A 214 -10.43 4.00 21.02
CA LEU A 214 -11.26 2.99 20.38
C LEU A 214 -11.68 1.92 21.38
N SER A 215 -10.78 1.49 22.26
CA SER A 215 -11.08 0.55 23.33
C SER A 215 -12.14 1.11 24.27
N PHE A 216 -12.01 2.38 24.68
CA PHE A 216 -12.98 3.08 25.51
C PHE A 216 -14.35 3.15 24.84
N GLN A 217 -14.42 3.57 23.58
CA GLN A 217 -15.68 3.69 22.84
C GLN A 217 -16.39 2.35 22.66
N VAL A 218 -15.66 1.26 22.47
CA VAL A 218 -16.24 -0.10 22.40
C VAL A 218 -16.74 -0.54 23.78
N LYS A 219 -15.94 -0.36 24.84
CA LYS A 219 -16.32 -0.70 26.23
C LYS A 219 -17.55 0.10 26.71
N LYS A 220 -17.74 1.33 26.22
CA LYS A 220 -18.92 2.17 26.49
C LYS A 220 -20.10 1.91 25.55
N ASN A 221 -20.03 0.90 24.67
CA ASN A 221 -21.05 0.57 23.68
C ASN A 221 -21.37 1.70 22.69
N ILE A 222 -20.48 2.70 22.54
CA ILE A 222 -20.59 3.75 21.53
C ILE A 222 -20.30 3.16 20.14
N ILE A 223 -19.29 2.31 20.05
CA ILE A 223 -19.00 1.52 18.84
C ILE A 223 -19.36 0.06 19.12
N PRO A 224 -20.30 -0.54 18.36
CA PRO A 224 -20.70 -1.92 18.59
C PRO A 224 -19.58 -2.88 18.21
N MET A 225 -19.41 -3.96 18.97
CA MET A 225 -18.38 -4.98 18.72
C MET A 225 -18.46 -5.58 17.29
N SER A 226 -19.67 -5.66 16.73
CA SER A 226 -19.89 -6.11 15.35
C SER A 226 -19.17 -5.24 14.31
N ARG A 227 -18.97 -3.95 14.58
CA ARG A 227 -18.22 -3.02 13.72
C ARG A 227 -16.72 -3.31 13.73
N ILE A 228 -16.19 -3.66 14.90
CA ILE A 228 -14.80 -4.12 15.09
C ILE A 228 -14.61 -5.46 14.38
N ASP A 229 -15.51 -6.42 14.62
CA ASP A 229 -15.45 -7.73 13.98
C ASP A 229 -15.53 -7.66 12.46
N ASP A 230 -16.34 -6.76 11.88
CA ASP A 230 -16.34 -6.51 10.43
C ASP A 230 -15.02 -5.95 9.91
N ALA A 231 -14.39 -5.03 10.62
CA ALA A 231 -13.10 -4.48 10.23
C ALA A 231 -12.01 -5.57 10.26
N VAL A 232 -11.89 -6.30 11.37
CA VAL A 232 -10.86 -7.34 11.56
C VAL A 232 -11.07 -8.50 10.59
N ARG A 233 -12.31 -8.97 10.40
CA ARG A 233 -12.63 -10.01 9.41
C ARG A 233 -12.15 -9.64 8.01
N ARG A 234 -12.30 -8.36 7.62
CA ARG A 234 -11.78 -7.88 6.33
C ARG A 234 -10.26 -7.95 6.34
N ILE A 235 -9.59 -7.35 7.32
CA ILE A 235 -8.12 -7.34 7.42
C ILE A 235 -7.56 -8.75 7.30
N LEU A 236 -8.02 -9.68 8.15
CA LEU A 236 -7.63 -11.09 8.14
C LEU A 236 -7.89 -11.75 6.78
N ARG A 237 -9.03 -11.47 6.13
CA ARG A 237 -9.31 -12.00 4.79
C ARG A 237 -8.21 -11.69 3.79
N VAL A 238 -7.66 -10.48 3.76
CA VAL A 238 -6.54 -10.17 2.84
C VAL A 238 -5.28 -10.88 3.26
N LYS A 239 -4.94 -10.87 4.56
CA LYS A 239 -3.74 -11.55 5.06
C LYS A 239 -3.74 -13.04 4.73
N PHE A 240 -4.87 -13.73 4.87
CA PHE A 240 -5.00 -15.13 4.48
C PHE A 240 -4.98 -15.32 2.95
N VAL A 241 -5.75 -14.51 2.19
CA VAL A 241 -5.81 -14.66 0.72
C VAL A 241 -4.46 -14.42 0.06
N MET A 242 -3.65 -13.49 0.58
CA MET A 242 -2.32 -13.20 0.06
C MET A 242 -1.24 -14.18 0.57
N GLY A 243 -1.63 -15.19 1.37
CA GLY A 243 -0.72 -16.22 1.88
C GLY A 243 0.24 -15.72 2.96
N LEU A 244 -0.07 -14.64 3.67
CA LEU A 244 0.83 -14.05 4.67
C LEU A 244 0.98 -14.94 5.92
N PHE A 245 0.02 -15.83 6.19
CA PHE A 245 0.11 -16.81 7.27
C PHE A 245 1.05 -17.97 6.92
N GLU A 246 1.19 -18.28 5.63
CA GLU A 246 2.07 -19.34 5.13
C GLU A 246 3.47 -18.80 4.82
N ASN A 247 3.56 -17.59 4.27
CA ASN A 247 4.80 -16.96 3.84
C ASN A 247 4.94 -15.55 4.47
N PRO A 248 5.19 -15.46 5.80
CA PRO A 248 5.26 -14.19 6.50
C PRO A 248 6.57 -13.43 6.29
N LEU A 249 7.63 -14.12 5.86
CA LEU A 249 8.97 -13.55 5.70
C LEU A 249 9.25 -13.17 4.25
N ALA A 250 10.25 -12.30 4.07
CA ALA A 250 10.74 -11.92 2.76
C ALA A 250 11.35 -13.13 2.02
N ASP A 251 11.16 -13.18 0.70
CA ASP A 251 11.78 -14.17 -0.16
C ASP A 251 13.06 -13.57 -0.76
N LEU A 252 14.21 -13.97 -0.21
CA LEU A 252 15.51 -13.45 -0.64
C LEU A 252 15.89 -13.87 -2.07
N SER A 253 15.23 -14.89 -2.64
CA SER A 253 15.47 -15.28 -4.05
C SER A 253 15.06 -14.18 -5.04
N LEU A 254 14.18 -13.27 -4.64
CA LEU A 254 13.72 -12.15 -5.46
C LEU A 254 14.64 -10.92 -5.39
N ALA A 255 15.72 -10.94 -4.61
CA ALA A 255 16.58 -9.77 -4.42
C ALA A 255 17.12 -9.20 -5.76
N ASN A 256 17.35 -10.05 -6.76
CA ASN A 256 17.82 -9.66 -8.09
C ASN A 256 16.77 -8.92 -8.95
N GLN A 257 15.50 -8.90 -8.52
CA GLN A 257 14.43 -8.17 -9.21
C GLN A 257 14.56 -6.67 -9.01
N LEU A 258 15.16 -6.23 -7.89
CA LEU A 258 15.27 -4.81 -7.54
C LEU A 258 16.16 -4.08 -8.56
N GLY A 259 15.54 -3.22 -9.37
CA GLY A 259 16.25 -2.45 -10.40
C GLY A 259 16.91 -3.31 -11.48
N SER A 260 16.31 -4.47 -11.81
CA SER A 260 16.77 -5.38 -12.85
C SER A 260 16.85 -4.71 -14.23
N GLN A 261 17.66 -5.28 -15.12
CA GLN A 261 17.84 -4.72 -16.47
C GLN A 261 16.55 -4.82 -17.29
N GLU A 262 15.79 -5.89 -17.11
CA GLU A 262 14.49 -6.13 -17.72
C GLU A 262 13.50 -5.03 -17.31
N HIS A 263 13.44 -4.70 -16.02
CA HIS A 263 12.58 -3.63 -15.51
C HIS A 263 13.02 -2.25 -16.02
N ARG A 264 14.33 -1.99 -16.16
CA ARG A 264 14.83 -0.75 -16.77
C ARG A 264 14.48 -0.63 -18.25
N ILE A 265 14.51 -1.74 -19.00
CA ILE A 265 14.08 -1.78 -20.40
C ILE A 265 12.57 -1.48 -20.50
N LEU A 266 11.76 -2.07 -19.63
CA LEU A 266 10.32 -1.80 -19.52
C LEU A 266 10.06 -0.32 -19.18
N ALA A 267 10.78 0.23 -18.20
CA ALA A 267 10.69 1.64 -17.84
C ALA A 267 11.10 2.55 -19.03
N ARG A 268 12.13 2.18 -19.79
CA ARG A 268 12.56 2.90 -20.99
C ARG A 268 11.50 2.86 -22.10
N GLU A 269 10.79 1.73 -22.26
CA GLU A 269 9.63 1.63 -23.15
C GLU A 269 8.52 2.60 -22.72
N ALA A 270 8.19 2.61 -21.42
CA ALA A 270 7.19 3.51 -20.84
C ALA A 270 7.53 4.99 -21.05
N VAL A 271 8.78 5.38 -20.76
CA VAL A 271 9.27 6.74 -21.00
C VAL A 271 9.10 7.11 -22.47
N ARG A 272 9.52 6.25 -23.41
CA ARG A 272 9.40 6.51 -24.85
C ARG A 272 7.94 6.72 -25.28
N LYS A 273 7.03 5.87 -24.80
CA LYS A 273 5.60 5.94 -25.13
C LYS A 273 4.86 7.10 -24.44
N SER A 274 5.38 7.63 -23.33
CA SER A 274 4.78 8.77 -22.62
C SER A 274 5.04 10.13 -23.28
N LEU A 275 5.98 10.22 -24.23
CA LEU A 275 6.35 11.48 -24.86
C LEU A 275 5.25 11.96 -25.81
N VAL A 276 4.81 13.21 -25.63
CA VAL A 276 3.86 13.88 -26.52
C VAL A 276 4.61 14.94 -27.32
N LEU A 277 4.72 14.74 -28.63
CA LEU A 277 5.33 15.70 -29.54
C LEU A 277 4.35 16.84 -29.83
N LEU A 278 4.52 17.97 -29.15
CA LEU A 278 3.64 19.14 -29.31
C LEU A 278 3.98 19.97 -30.54
N LYS A 279 5.25 20.00 -30.96
CA LYS A 279 5.74 20.79 -32.09
C LYS A 279 6.98 20.14 -32.71
N ASN A 280 7.04 20.07 -34.04
CA ASN A 280 8.18 19.49 -34.75
C ASN A 280 8.66 20.39 -35.90
N GLY A 281 9.32 21.50 -35.56
CA GLY A 281 9.76 22.51 -36.53
C GLY A 281 8.84 23.73 -36.60
N LYS A 282 9.25 24.74 -37.37
CA LYS A 282 8.47 25.97 -37.59
C LYS A 282 7.50 25.87 -38.77
N SER A 283 7.77 24.96 -39.72
CA SER A 283 6.98 24.72 -40.93
C SER A 283 6.77 23.22 -41.13
N THR A 284 5.70 22.84 -41.81
CA THR A 284 5.35 21.44 -42.11
C THR A 284 6.38 20.73 -42.98
N ASN A 285 7.12 21.47 -43.80
CA ASN A 285 8.03 20.90 -44.80
C ASN A 285 9.45 20.68 -44.28
N GLN A 286 9.74 21.06 -43.03
CA GLN A 286 11.07 20.98 -42.42
C GLN A 286 10.98 20.46 -40.96
N PRO A 287 10.74 19.16 -40.78
CA PRO A 287 10.70 18.55 -39.45
C PRO A 287 12.09 18.60 -38.80
N LEU A 288 12.13 18.91 -37.51
CA LEU A 288 13.37 18.95 -36.72
C LEU A 288 13.76 17.56 -36.18
N LEU A 289 12.75 16.79 -35.76
CA LEU A 289 12.90 15.45 -35.21
C LEU A 289 12.52 14.40 -36.27
N PRO A 290 13.21 13.24 -36.30
CA PRO A 290 14.29 12.83 -35.38
C PRO A 290 15.63 13.49 -35.69
N LEU A 291 16.42 13.78 -34.64
CA LEU A 291 17.78 14.30 -34.82
C LEU A 291 18.71 13.23 -35.44
N PRO A 292 19.61 13.61 -36.36
CA PRO A 292 20.61 12.69 -36.89
C PRO A 292 21.58 12.22 -35.79
N LYS A 293 21.85 10.91 -35.75
CA LYS A 293 22.74 10.30 -34.74
C LYS A 293 24.20 10.66 -34.93
N LYS A 294 24.61 10.98 -36.16
CA LYS A 294 25.98 11.36 -36.51
C LYS A 294 25.98 12.84 -36.89
N VAL A 295 26.51 13.66 -35.99
CA VAL A 295 26.71 15.09 -36.21
C VAL A 295 28.06 15.50 -35.64
N ARG A 296 28.62 16.60 -36.14
CA ARG A 296 29.93 17.07 -35.71
C ARG A 296 29.94 17.54 -34.25
N LYS A 297 28.88 18.22 -33.81
CA LYS A 297 28.67 18.73 -32.44
C LYS A 297 27.17 18.79 -32.12
N VAL A 298 26.80 18.54 -30.87
CA VAL A 298 25.46 18.77 -30.32
C VAL A 298 25.60 19.70 -29.13
N LEU A 299 24.74 20.70 -29.03
CA LEU A 299 24.58 21.50 -27.81
C LEU A 299 23.41 20.94 -27.01
N VAL A 300 23.66 20.59 -25.75
CA VAL A 300 22.62 20.31 -24.76
C VAL A 300 22.60 21.50 -23.81
N ALA A 301 21.51 22.27 -23.82
CA ALA A 301 21.36 23.49 -23.04
C ALA A 301 20.00 23.49 -22.31
N GLY A 302 19.90 24.34 -21.29
CA GLY A 302 18.76 24.46 -20.39
C GLY A 302 19.21 25.22 -19.14
N THR A 303 18.31 25.84 -18.40
CA THR A 303 18.66 26.77 -17.30
C THR A 303 19.33 26.12 -16.09
N HIS A 304 19.51 24.79 -16.05
CA HIS A 304 20.05 24.07 -14.91
C HIS A 304 20.85 22.83 -15.33
N GLY A 305 21.94 22.53 -14.61
CA GLY A 305 22.46 21.16 -14.49
C GLY A 305 21.41 20.25 -13.84
N PHE A 306 21.62 18.92 -13.81
CA PHE A 306 20.63 18.03 -13.20
C PHE A 306 20.37 18.41 -11.73
N THR A 307 19.13 18.73 -11.40
CA THR A 307 18.71 19.04 -10.03
C THR A 307 17.50 18.21 -9.65
N GLY A 308 17.57 17.58 -8.48
CA GLY A 308 16.46 16.85 -7.86
C GLY A 308 15.72 17.73 -6.86
N LYS A 309 15.47 19.00 -7.19
CA LYS A 309 14.91 19.99 -6.27
C LYS A 309 13.39 20.04 -6.29
N LEU A 310 12.77 20.21 -5.12
CA LEU A 310 11.32 20.30 -4.98
C LEU A 310 10.79 21.61 -5.56
N ALA A 311 9.82 21.51 -6.48
CA ALA A 311 9.15 22.66 -7.11
C ALA A 311 8.05 23.30 -6.25
N ARG A 312 7.89 22.86 -5.00
CA ARG A 312 6.89 23.35 -4.03
C ARG A 312 7.47 23.25 -2.62
N THR A 313 7.02 24.13 -1.73
CA THR A 313 7.26 24.03 -0.29
C THR A 313 6.41 22.90 0.28
N TRP A 314 7.02 22.03 1.09
CA TRP A 314 6.32 21.00 1.85
C TRP A 314 6.24 21.41 3.31
N PHE A 315 5.02 21.69 3.76
CA PHE A 315 4.72 21.93 5.17
C PHE A 315 4.95 20.65 5.99
N ARG A 316 5.38 20.82 7.23
CA ARG A 316 5.59 19.79 8.24
C ARG A 316 4.26 19.27 8.80
N SER A 317 3.27 20.14 8.99
CA SER A 317 1.92 19.78 9.44
C SER A 317 0.84 20.57 8.69
N VAL A 318 -0.36 20.00 8.56
CA VAL A 318 -1.46 20.60 7.78
C VAL A 318 -1.89 21.97 8.32
N ASP A 319 -1.71 22.20 9.62
CA ASP A 319 -2.04 23.45 10.30
C ASP A 319 -1.18 24.64 9.84
N GLN A 320 -0.06 24.37 9.14
CA GLN A 320 0.79 25.40 8.54
C GLN A 320 0.23 25.97 7.23
N LEU A 321 -0.90 25.46 6.72
CA LEU A 321 -1.49 25.95 5.49
C LEU A 321 -2.37 27.20 5.72
N PRO A 322 -2.29 28.23 4.86
CA PRO A 322 -1.51 28.29 3.62
C PRO A 322 -0.02 28.64 3.85
N MET A 323 0.90 27.81 3.35
CA MET A 323 2.35 28.02 3.42
C MET A 323 2.91 28.35 2.03
N ASN A 324 3.33 29.61 1.85
CA ASN A 324 3.96 30.09 0.62
C ASN A 324 5.35 30.66 0.92
N ILE A 325 6.21 30.71 -0.08
CA ILE A 325 7.53 31.34 0.03
C ILE A 325 7.35 32.82 0.36
N GLY A 326 8.06 33.32 1.36
CA GLY A 326 8.08 34.74 1.73
C GLY A 326 7.04 35.17 2.77
N VAL A 327 6.26 34.25 3.34
CA VAL A 327 5.37 34.57 4.48
C VAL A 327 6.17 34.71 5.78
N PRO A 328 5.73 35.56 6.74
CA PRO A 328 6.28 35.55 8.10
C PRO A 328 6.15 34.15 8.70
N HIS A 329 7.23 33.62 9.30
CA HIS A 329 7.32 32.26 9.87
C HIS A 329 7.35 31.09 8.85
N TYR A 330 8.11 31.22 7.78
CA TYR A 330 8.38 30.14 6.82
C TYR A 330 9.27 29.02 7.40
N ASP A 331 8.66 28.00 8.03
CA ASP A 331 9.32 26.78 8.57
C ASP A 331 8.78 25.47 7.94
N PRO A 332 9.22 25.11 6.73
CA PRO A 332 8.79 23.90 6.05
C PRO A 332 9.62 22.66 6.43
N LEU A 333 9.01 21.47 6.30
CA LEU A 333 9.73 20.20 6.39
C LEU A 333 10.73 20.06 5.23
N PHE A 334 10.31 20.45 4.02
CA PHE A 334 11.21 20.63 2.89
C PHE A 334 10.92 21.98 2.22
N PRO A 335 11.86 22.93 2.28
CA PRO A 335 11.67 24.21 1.63
C PRO A 335 11.55 24.05 0.11
N PHE A 336 10.91 25.01 -0.54
CA PHE A 336 11.02 25.18 -1.98
C PHE A 336 12.49 25.18 -2.40
N GLY A 337 12.84 24.37 -3.40
CA GLY A 337 14.22 24.21 -3.83
C GLY A 337 15.04 23.18 -3.04
N PHE A 338 14.46 22.48 -2.06
CA PHE A 338 15.16 21.41 -1.33
C PHE A 338 15.47 20.21 -2.24
N GLY A 339 16.71 19.71 -2.21
CA GLY A 339 17.14 18.55 -3.00
C GLY A 339 18.59 18.64 -3.48
N LEU A 340 19.01 17.64 -4.27
CA LEU A 340 20.38 17.54 -4.79
C LEU A 340 20.63 18.50 -5.94
N THR A 341 21.85 19.05 -5.98
CA THR A 341 22.37 19.89 -7.09
C THR A 341 23.65 19.25 -7.61
N THR A 342 23.75 19.02 -8.92
CA THR A 342 25.07 18.81 -9.54
C THR A 342 25.67 20.17 -9.89
N GLU A 343 26.97 20.36 -9.70
CA GLU A 343 27.65 21.58 -10.14
C GLU A 343 27.61 21.68 -11.67
N SER A 344 27.10 22.80 -12.18
CA SER A 344 27.31 23.19 -13.57
C SER A 344 28.72 23.76 -13.69
N ARG A 345 29.58 23.15 -14.53
CA ARG A 345 30.80 23.85 -14.97
C ARG A 345 30.38 25.05 -15.83
N GLN A 346 30.53 26.25 -15.29
CA GLN A 346 30.60 27.47 -16.10
C GLN A 346 31.97 27.48 -16.76
N GLU A 347 32.04 27.03 -18.01
CA GLU A 347 33.13 27.43 -18.88
C GLU A 347 32.73 28.76 -19.54
N ASN A 348 33.53 29.79 -19.30
CA ASN A 348 33.39 31.09 -19.97
C ASN A 348 33.74 30.91 -21.45
N TRP A 349 32.73 30.63 -22.26
CA TRP A 349 32.87 30.64 -23.72
C TRP A 349 32.61 32.06 -24.23
N ASN A 350 33.69 32.80 -24.51
CA ASN A 350 33.62 33.99 -25.35
C ASN A 350 33.37 33.52 -26.80
N PHE A 351 32.19 33.83 -27.34
CA PHE A 351 31.86 33.62 -28.75
C PHE A 351 32.34 34.79 -29.60
#